data_AF-A0AAW0M7P6-F1
#
_entry.id   AF-A0AAW0M7P6-F1
#
_cell.length_a   1.000
_cell.length_b   1.000
_cell.length_c   1.000
_cell.angle_alpha   90.00
_cell.angle_beta   90.00
_cell.angle_gamma   90.00
#
_symmetry.space_group_name_H-M   'P 1'
#
loop_
_entity.id
_entity.type
_entity.pdbx_description
1 polymer ?
#
loop_
_entity_poly.entity_id
_entity_poly.type
_entity_poly.pdbx_seq_one_letter_code
_entity_poly.pdbx_strand_id
1 'polypeptide(L)' 'MKCGMKVIVDLHVVRGSHNGNHHSGKKDGFQEWGDSNIKDTVAIIDFLAKSNPSLTAIELMNEPHAP' A
#
# COMPACT_ATOMS: atom_id res chain seq x y z
N MET A 1 10.25 18.35 -9.17
CA MET A 1 9.46 18.97 -8.07
C MET A 1 9.18 20.41 -8.42
N LYS A 2 7.93 20.75 -8.78
CA LYS A 2 7.59 22.10 -9.27
C LYS A 2 7.15 23.08 -8.16
N CYS A 3 6.96 22.61 -6.92
CA CYS A 3 6.43 23.44 -5.83
C CYS A 3 7.12 23.22 -4.46
N GLY A 4 8.30 22.58 -4.41
CA GLY A 4 9.00 22.27 -3.14
C GLY A 4 8.24 21.32 -2.21
N MET A 5 7.20 20.65 -2.71
CA MET A 5 6.34 19.76 -1.91
C MET A 5 7.05 18.46 -1.56
N LYS A 6 6.92 18.07 -0.30
CA LYS A 6 7.23 16.74 0.22
C LYS A 6 6.05 15.81 0.00
N VAL A 7 6.31 14.55 -0.31
CA VAL A 7 5.27 13.56 -0.62
C VAL A 7 5.41 12.35 0.30
N ILE A 8 4.27 11.88 0.81
CA ILE A 8 4.11 10.54 1.36
C ILE A 8 3.39 9.71 0.31
N VAL A 9 3.92 8.52 0.04
CA VAL A 9 3.24 7.54 -0.83
C VAL A 9 2.57 6.52 0.07
N ASP A 10 1.26 6.35 -0.11
CA ASP A 10 0.47 5.37 0.63
C ASP A 10 0.14 4.15 -0.26
N LEU A 11 0.48 2.96 0.23
CA LEU A 11 0.05 1.71 -0.37
C LEU A 11 -1.39 1.39 0.05
N HIS A 12 -2.32 2.05 -0.65
CA HIS A 12 -3.74 2.04 -0.31
C HIS A 12 -4.47 0.75 -0.68
N VAL A 13 -3.96 -0.01 -1.65
CA VAL A 13 -4.59 -1.24 -2.17
C VAL A 13 -3.53 -2.32 -2.33
N VAL A 14 -3.82 -3.49 -1.78
CA VAL A 14 -2.98 -4.69 -1.94
C VAL A 14 -3.82 -5.85 -2.45
N ARG A 15 -3.16 -6.79 -3.12
CA ARG A 15 -3.82 -7.99 -3.65
C ARG A 15 -4.51 -8.77 -2.52
N GLY A 16 -5.77 -9.13 -2.73
CA GLY A 16 -6.58 -9.84 -1.73
C GLY A 16 -7.31 -8.94 -0.74
N SER A 17 -7.05 -7.63 -0.70
CA SER A 17 -7.58 -6.68 0.29
C SER A 17 -7.18 -6.98 1.74
N HIS A 18 -6.60 -5.97 2.40
CA HIS A 18 -6.14 -6.04 3.79
C HIS A 18 -7.22 -5.70 4.83
N ASN A 19 -8.40 -5.23 4.41
CA ASN A 19 -9.49 -4.86 5.33
C ASN A 19 -10.93 -5.03 4.81
N GLY A 20 -11.12 -5.49 3.56
CA GLY A 20 -12.46 -5.65 2.99
C GLY A 20 -13.22 -4.35 2.70
N ASN A 21 -12.63 -3.18 2.92
CA ASN A 21 -13.32 -1.92 2.67
C ASN A 21 -13.43 -1.63 1.16
N HIS A 22 -14.46 -0.87 0.74
CA HIS A 22 -14.68 -0.52 -0.66
C HIS A 22 -13.47 0.16 -1.34
N HIS A 23 -12.66 0.89 -0.56
CA HIS A 23 -11.44 1.56 -1.05
C HIS A 23 -10.21 0.65 -1.14
N SER A 24 -10.29 -0.59 -0.65
CA SER A 24 -9.18 -1.56 -0.64
C SER A 24 -9.10 -2.42 -1.91
N GLY A 25 -9.78 -2.00 -2.98
CA GLY A 25 -9.68 -2.62 -4.30
C GLY A 25 -10.53 -3.89 -4.50
N LYS A 26 -11.45 -4.20 -3.59
CA LYS A 26 -12.33 -5.38 -3.72
C LYS A 26 -13.80 -5.02 -3.88
N LYS A 27 -14.50 -5.77 -4.74
CA LYS A 27 -15.90 -5.54 -5.12
C LYS A 27 -16.90 -6.14 -4.12
N ASP A 28 -16.47 -7.16 -3.37
CA ASP A 28 -17.34 -8.02 -2.55
C ASP A 28 -17.06 -7.91 -1.03
N GLY A 29 -16.13 -7.04 -0.63
CA GLY A 29 -15.88 -6.70 0.76
C GLY A 29 -15.11 -7.75 1.58
N PHE A 30 -14.59 -8.79 0.93
CA PHE A 30 -13.82 -9.83 1.63
C PHE A 30 -12.36 -9.42 1.88
N GLN A 31 -11.86 -9.74 3.07
CA GLN A 31 -10.44 -9.62 3.43
C GLN A 31 -9.73 -10.96 3.20
N GLU A 32 -8.96 -11.07 2.12
CA GLU A 32 -8.22 -12.28 1.72
C GLU A 32 -6.71 -12.04 1.62
N TRP A 33 -6.24 -10.82 1.91
CA TRP A 33 -4.80 -10.61 2.08
C TRP A 33 -4.30 -11.47 3.25
N GLY A 34 -3.15 -12.10 3.04
CA GLY A 34 -2.54 -13.06 3.95
C GLY A 34 -1.18 -13.51 3.43
N ASP A 35 -0.60 -14.55 4.03
CA ASP A 35 0.79 -14.97 3.81
C ASP A 35 1.21 -15.11 2.35
N SER A 36 0.31 -15.61 1.49
CA SER A 36 0.56 -15.78 0.05
C SER A 36 0.77 -14.47 -0.70
N ASN A 37 0.26 -13.35 -0.18
CA ASN A 37 0.35 -12.01 -0.79
C ASN A 37 1.47 -11.14 -0.18
N ILE A 38 2.15 -11.58 0.88
CA ILE A 38 3.19 -10.80 1.57
C ILE A 38 4.36 -10.50 0.62
N LYS A 39 4.85 -11.50 -0.12
CA LYS A 39 6.00 -11.33 -1.01
C LYS A 39 5.74 -10.32 -2.12
N ASP A 40 4.55 -10.36 -2.73
CA ASP A 40 4.13 -9.41 -3.74
C ASP A 40 4.02 -7.99 -3.17
N THR A 41 3.45 -7.87 -1.96
CA THR A 41 3.31 -6.59 -1.24
C THR A 41 4.68 -5.97 -0.95
N VAL A 42 5.63 -6.75 -0.43
CA VAL A 42 7.00 -6.31 -0.16
C VAL A 42 7.74 -5.92 -1.45
N ALA A 43 7.57 -6.68 -2.53
CA ALA A 43 8.19 -6.36 -3.82
C ALA A 43 7.71 -5.00 -4.37
N ILE A 44 6.44 -4.64 -4.16
CA ILE A 44 5.90 -3.32 -4.52
C ILE A 44 6.51 -2.23 -3.64
N ILE A 45 6.61 -2.46 -2.32
CA ILE A 45 7.26 -1.52 -1.39
C ILE A 45 8.72 -1.27 -1.81
N ASP A 46 9.48 -2.32 -2.10
CA ASP A 46 10.87 -2.23 -2.54
C ASP A 46 10.99 -1.46 -3.86
N PHE A 47 10.02 -1.62 -4.76
CA PHE A 47 9.95 -0.85 -5.99
C PHE A 47 9.69 0.65 -5.71
N LEU A 48 8.75 0.97 -4.82
CA LEU A 48 8.39 2.35 -4.45
C LEU A 48 9.51 3.04 -3.65
N ALA A 49 10.27 2.29 -2.86
CA ALA A 49 11.38 2.78 -2.06
C ALA A 49 12.61 3.21 -2.89
N LYS A 50 12.64 2.90 -4.19
CA LYS A 50 13.71 3.35 -5.08
C LYS A 50 13.75 4.88 -5.12
N SER A 51 14.91 5.43 -4.76
CA SER A 51 15.11 6.84 -4.40
C SER A 51 14.48 7.85 -5.36
N ASN A 52 13.64 8.73 -4.79
CA ASN A 52 13.16 9.95 -5.41
C ASN A 52 13.36 11.11 -4.43
N PRO A 53 13.99 12.22 -4.82
CA PRO A 53 14.30 13.31 -3.89
C PRO A 53 13.06 14.00 -3.29
N SER A 54 11.85 13.72 -3.80
CA SER A 54 10.57 14.26 -3.28
C SER A 54 9.91 13.33 -2.25
N LEU A 55 10.34 12.07 -2.21
CA LEU A 55 9.75 11.04 -1.36
C LEU A 55 10.25 11.22 0.07
N THR A 56 9.32 11.51 0.98
CA THR A 56 9.62 11.74 2.39
C THR A 56 9.35 10.52 3.24
N ALA A 57 8.29 9.76 2.91
CA ALA A 57 7.94 8.52 3.59
C ALA A 57 7.10 7.63 2.68
N ILE A 58 7.03 6.34 3.04
CA ILE A 58 6.09 5.37 2.48
C ILE A 58 5.24 4.83 3.63
N GLU A 59 3.93 4.90 3.50
CA GLU A 59 2.99 4.16 4.32
C GLU A 59 2.83 2.75 3.72
N LEU A 60 3.27 1.75 4.48
CA LEU A 60 3.48 0.38 3.96
C LEU A 60 2.16 -0.34 3.67
N MET A 61 1.09 0.03 4.37
CA MET A 61 -0.25 -0.53 4.21
C MET A 61 -1.25 0.39 4.88
N ASN A 62 -2.19 0.93 4.11
CA ASN A 62 -3.31 1.68 4.66
C ASN A 62 -4.21 0.76 5.50
N GLU A 63 -4.68 1.21 6.66
CA GLU A 63 -5.77 0.61 7.46
C GLU A 63 -5.87 -0.93 7.48
N PRO A 64 -4.80 -1.71 7.76
CA PRO A 64 -4.92 -3.15 7.87
C PRO A 64 -5.90 -3.54 8.98
N HIS A 65 -6.85 -4.41 8.66
CA HIS A 65 -7.76 -4.95 9.66
C HIS A 65 -7.09 -6.17 10.31
N ALA A 66 -6.59 -6.02 11.52
CA ALA A 66 -6.12 -7.14 12.31
C ALA A 66 -7.32 -7.97 12.81
N PRO A 67 -7.16 -9.29 13.03
CA PRO A 67 -8.14 -10.04 13.82
C PRO A 67 -8.28 -9.47 15.24
#